data_AF-A0A4P5SLA6-F1
#
_entry.id   AF-A0A4P5SLA6-F1
#
_cell.length_a   1.000
_cell.length_b   1.000
_cell.length_c   1.000
_cell.angle_alpha   90.00
_cell.angle_beta   90.00
_cell.angle_gamma   90.00
#
_symmetry.space_group_name_H-M   'P 1'
#
loop_
_entity.id
_entity.type
_entity.pdbx_description
1 polymer ?
#
loop_
_entity_poly.entity_id
_entity_poly.type
_entity_poly.pdbx_seq_one_letter_code
_entity_poly.pdbx_strand_id
1 'polypeptide(L)'
;MGRYYCGDIEGKFLFSIQSSDSADRFGVIGQPPSTLIYSFGTEDLENVENELRKIIKKFGAKFFKIRKFYLKNFNCEQLNKEIKHEDLSEFADLKLGFQIRRCLILNNYCEFEAEL
;
A
#
# COMPACT_ATOMS: atom_id res chain seq x y z
N MET A 1 26.54 18.11 -1.07
CA MET A 1 25.12 17.91 -1.39
C MET A 1 24.30 18.80 -0.47
N GLY A 2 23.65 19.83 -1.03
CA GLY A 2 22.86 20.76 -0.22
C GLY A 2 21.39 20.35 -0.22
N ARG A 3 20.68 20.74 0.84
CA ARG A 3 19.24 20.57 0.91
C ARG A 3 18.58 21.83 0.36
N TYR A 4 17.59 21.65 -0.50
CA TYR A 4 16.89 22.72 -1.18
C TYR A 4 15.41 22.67 -0.83
N TYR A 5 14.77 23.83 -0.84
CA TYR A 5 13.32 23.97 -0.77
C TYR A 5 12.89 24.81 -1.97
N CYS A 6 11.77 24.43 -2.57
CA CYS A 6 11.25 25.02 -3.80
C CYS A 6 9.71 25.09 -3.74
N GLY A 7 9.13 26.08 -4.42
CA GLY A 7 7.71 26.45 -4.34
C GLY A 7 7.58 27.96 -4.54
N ASP A 8 6.70 28.61 -3.77
CA ASP A 8 6.57 30.08 -3.78
C ASP A 8 7.84 30.80 -3.27
N ILE A 9 8.68 30.08 -2.52
CA ILE A 9 10.03 30.49 -2.16
C ILE A 9 11.02 29.41 -2.55
N GLU A 10 12.21 29.84 -2.94
CA GLU A 10 13.29 28.96 -3.36
C GLU A 10 14.56 29.31 -2.60
N GLY A 11 15.32 28.28 -2.22
CA GLY A 11 16.56 28.50 -1.50
C GLY A 11 17.27 27.22 -1.10
N LYS A 12 18.32 27.41 -0.31
CA LYS A 12 19.22 26.34 0.11
C LYS A 12 19.55 26.47 1.59
N PHE A 13 19.39 25.39 2.33
CA PHE A 13 19.77 25.33 3.74
C PHE A 13 21.29 25.42 3.92
N LEU A 14 21.75 26.14 4.95
CA LEU A 14 23.18 26.23 5.30
C LEU A 14 23.75 24.87 5.68
N PHE A 15 24.80 24.47 4.96
CA PHE A 15 25.43 23.17 5.11
C PHE A 15 26.03 22.99 6.52
N SER A 16 25.74 21.84 7.14
CA SER A 16 26.14 21.45 8.51
C SER A 16 25.64 22.33 9.66
N ILE A 17 24.87 23.39 9.38
CA ILE A 17 24.45 24.37 10.40
C ILE A 17 22.93 24.42 10.56
N GLN A 18 22.16 24.35 9.46
CA GLN A 18 20.70 24.59 9.48
C GLN A 18 19.90 23.31 9.15
N SER A 19 18.97 22.91 10.03
CA SER A 19 18.09 21.74 9.90
C SER A 19 16.96 21.94 8.88
N SER A 20 16.41 20.85 8.33
CA SER A 20 15.30 20.91 7.33
C SER A 20 13.96 21.32 7.96
N ASP A 21 13.76 20.93 9.21
CA ASP A 21 12.68 21.33 10.13
C ASP A 21 12.93 22.73 10.72
N SER A 22 13.92 23.50 10.26
CA SER A 22 14.13 24.87 10.78
C SER A 22 12.92 25.78 10.57
N ALA A 23 12.08 25.47 9.58
CA ALA A 23 10.78 26.10 9.37
C ALA A 23 9.88 25.99 10.62
N ASP A 24 10.05 24.94 11.42
CA ASP A 24 9.18 24.66 12.55
C ASP A 24 9.30 25.71 13.66
N ARG A 25 10.51 26.29 13.77
CA ARG A 25 10.80 27.38 14.72
C ARG A 25 10.00 28.64 14.44
N PHE A 26 9.46 28.79 13.23
CA PHE A 26 8.66 29.95 12.84
C PHE A 26 7.15 29.73 13.09
N GLY A 27 6.79 28.73 13.90
CA GLY A 27 5.44 28.53 14.42
C GLY A 27 4.60 27.52 13.65
N VAL A 28 5.22 26.75 12.76
CA VAL A 28 4.57 25.65 12.01
C VAL A 28 5.28 24.33 12.31
N ILE A 29 4.80 23.19 11.83
CA ILE A 29 5.51 21.90 11.92
C ILE A 29 5.53 21.29 10.52
N GLY A 30 6.72 21.01 10.01
CA GLY A 30 6.93 20.38 8.72
C GLY A 30 6.45 18.94 8.71
N GLN A 31 5.85 18.52 7.59
CA GLN A 31 5.37 17.15 7.42
C GLN A 31 6.40 16.32 6.62
N PRO A 32 6.74 15.11 7.06
CA PRO A 32 7.61 14.20 6.31
C PRO A 32 6.92 13.70 5.03
N PRO A 33 7.68 13.21 4.01
CA PRO A 33 7.12 12.72 2.77
C PRO A 33 6.19 11.53 2.99
N SER A 34 5.09 11.52 2.26
CA SER A 34 3.92 10.67 2.46
C SER A 34 3.79 9.57 1.40
N THR A 35 4.87 8.84 1.05
CA THR A 35 4.78 7.74 0.06
C THR A 35 5.71 6.57 0.38
N LEU A 36 5.19 5.35 0.18
CA LEU A 36 5.86 4.05 0.26
C LEU A 36 6.09 3.50 -1.15
N ILE A 37 7.24 2.90 -1.39
CA ILE A 37 7.60 2.31 -2.69
C ILE A 37 7.82 0.80 -2.48
N TYR A 38 7.17 -0.01 -3.31
CA TYR A 38 7.22 -1.47 -3.28
C TYR A 38 7.80 -2.02 -4.57
N SER A 39 8.73 -2.97 -4.47
CA SER A 39 9.32 -3.68 -5.60
C SER A 39 9.39 -5.17 -5.28
N PHE A 40 8.82 -6.00 -6.15
CA PHE A 40 8.73 -7.45 -6.03
C PHE A 40 9.41 -8.13 -7.22
N GLY A 41 10.19 -9.17 -6.95
CA GLY A 41 10.83 -10.02 -7.95
C GLY A 41 10.25 -11.44 -8.01
N THR A 42 10.82 -12.27 -8.89
CA THR A 42 10.42 -13.69 -9.02
C THR A 42 10.68 -14.51 -7.76
N GLU A 43 11.69 -14.14 -6.98
CA GLU A 43 12.02 -14.75 -5.68
C GLU A 43 10.94 -14.51 -4.62
N ASP A 44 10.22 -13.40 -4.70
CA ASP A 44 9.12 -13.08 -3.78
C ASP A 44 7.82 -13.80 -4.12
N LEU A 45 7.72 -14.40 -5.31
CA LEU A 45 6.50 -15.07 -5.75
C LEU A 45 6.08 -16.18 -4.79
N GLU A 46 7.03 -16.95 -4.26
CA GLU A 46 6.73 -17.98 -3.27
C GLU A 46 6.18 -17.39 -1.97
N ASN A 47 6.75 -16.27 -1.50
CA ASN A 47 6.29 -15.57 -0.30
C ASN A 47 4.87 -15.00 -0.50
N VAL A 48 4.61 -14.36 -1.64
CA VAL A 48 3.29 -13.84 -2.01
C VAL A 48 2.26 -14.98 -2.06
N GLU A 49 2.60 -16.12 -2.67
CA GLU A 49 1.70 -17.28 -2.71
C GLU A 49 1.46 -17.88 -1.32
N ASN A 50 2.48 -17.92 -0.46
CA ASN A 50 2.35 -18.44 0.89
C ASN A 50 1.46 -17.55 1.77
N GLU A 51 1.61 -16.23 1.70
CA GLU A 51 0.72 -15.30 2.41
C GLU A 51 -0.73 -15.38 1.88
N LEU A 52 -0.91 -15.42 0.55
CA LEU A 52 -2.23 -15.65 -0.05
C LEU A 52 -2.86 -16.94 0.47
N ARG A 53 -2.11 -18.04 0.56
CA ARG A 53 -2.61 -19.31 1.13
C ARG A 53 -3.01 -19.19 2.60
N LYS A 54 -2.24 -18.46 3.42
CA LYS A 54 -2.57 -18.23 4.84
C LYS A 54 -3.89 -17.48 4.97
N ILE A 55 -4.05 -16.40 4.20
CA ILE A 55 -5.28 -15.59 4.24
C ILE A 55 -6.47 -16.42 3.73
N ILE A 56 -6.33 -17.14 2.61
CA ILE A 56 -7.39 -18.04 2.09
C ILE A 56 -7.76 -19.11 3.13
N LYS A 57 -6.77 -19.71 3.81
CA LYS A 57 -7.01 -20.72 4.85
C LYS A 57 -7.75 -20.14 6.05
N LYS A 58 -7.46 -18.89 6.43
CA LYS A 58 -8.17 -18.16 7.49
C LYS A 58 -9.64 -17.90 7.12
N PHE A 59 -9.92 -17.57 5.86
CA PHE A 59 -11.29 -17.45 5.36
C PHE A 59 -12.04 -18.79 5.30
N GLY A 60 -11.35 -19.90 5.02
CA GLY A 60 -11.92 -21.25 5.00
C GLY A 60 -13.19 -21.34 4.14
N ALA A 61 -14.28 -21.86 4.72
CA ALA A 61 -15.56 -22.02 4.01
C ALA A 61 -16.23 -20.69 3.60
N LYS A 62 -15.88 -19.56 4.24
CA LYS A 62 -16.41 -18.24 3.88
C LYS A 62 -15.82 -17.73 2.57
N PHE A 63 -14.64 -18.21 2.17
CA PHE A 63 -13.96 -17.79 0.94
C PHE A 63 -14.87 -17.96 -0.29
N PHE A 64 -15.66 -19.04 -0.37
CA PHE A 64 -16.58 -19.25 -1.48
C PHE A 64 -17.70 -18.20 -1.55
N LYS A 65 -18.23 -17.77 -0.40
CA LYS A 65 -19.24 -16.69 -0.36
C LYS A 65 -18.61 -15.40 -0.86
N ILE A 66 -17.46 -15.03 -0.32
CA ILE A 66 -16.74 -13.79 -0.64
C ILE A 66 -16.28 -13.77 -2.11
N ARG A 67 -15.72 -14.86 -2.61
CA ARG A 67 -15.35 -15.03 -4.03
C ARG A 67 -16.57 -14.91 -4.95
N LYS A 68 -17.71 -15.51 -4.56
CA LYS A 68 -18.97 -15.39 -5.31
C LYS A 68 -19.47 -13.94 -5.30
N PHE A 69 -19.29 -13.19 -4.22
CA PHE A 69 -19.57 -11.75 -4.17
C PHE A 69 -18.68 -10.95 -5.10
N TYR A 70 -17.37 -11.21 -5.10
CA TYR A 70 -16.42 -10.52 -5.99
C TYR A 70 -16.77 -10.71 -7.47
N LEU A 71 -17.07 -11.95 -7.88
CA LEU A 71 -17.45 -12.25 -9.26
C LEU A 71 -18.77 -11.61 -9.68
N LYS A 72 -19.61 -11.20 -8.72
CA LYS A 72 -20.94 -10.63 -8.97
C LYS A 72 -20.96 -9.10 -9.02
N ASN A 73 -19.83 -8.40 -8.82
CA ASN A 73 -19.73 -6.94 -8.86
C ASN A 73 -20.82 -6.21 -8.04
N PHE A 74 -21.12 -6.67 -6.82
CA PHE A 74 -22.01 -5.92 -5.94
C PHE A 74 -21.30 -4.69 -5.35
N ASN A 75 -21.97 -3.54 -5.35
CA ASN A 75 -21.49 -2.30 -4.74
C ASN A 75 -21.22 -2.49 -3.24
N CYS A 76 -20.20 -1.80 -2.71
CA CYS A 76 -19.71 -1.91 -1.33
C CYS A 76 -20.81 -1.80 -0.25
N GLU A 77 -21.93 -1.13 -0.55
CA GLU A 77 -23.06 -0.95 0.37
C GLU A 77 -23.80 -2.25 0.74
N GLN A 78 -23.85 -3.23 -0.17
CA GLN A 78 -24.46 -4.54 0.13
C GLN A 78 -23.51 -5.46 0.90
N LEU A 79 -22.21 -5.22 0.78
CA LEU A 79 -21.16 -6.02 1.42
C LEU A 79 -21.10 -5.79 2.94
N ASN A 80 -21.35 -4.56 3.40
CA ASN A 80 -21.35 -4.19 4.82
C ASN A 80 -22.46 -4.84 5.65
N LYS A 81 -23.53 -5.35 5.03
CA LYS A 81 -24.67 -5.96 5.76
C LYS A 81 -24.47 -7.44 6.07
N GLU A 82 -23.61 -8.14 5.33
CA GLU A 82 -23.43 -9.60 5.45
C GLU A 82 -22.03 -10.02 5.92
N ILE A 83 -21.04 -9.10 5.88
CA ILE A 83 -19.63 -9.40 6.14
C ILE A 83 -19.10 -8.47 7.24
N LYS A 84 -18.38 -9.03 8.22
CA LYS A 84 -17.73 -8.24 9.28
C LYS A 84 -16.62 -7.37 8.70
N HIS A 85 -16.38 -6.19 9.25
CA HIS A 85 -15.29 -5.29 8.81
C HIS A 85 -13.91 -5.96 8.77
N GLU A 86 -13.60 -6.85 9.70
CA GLU A 86 -12.37 -7.65 9.70
C GLU A 86 -12.23 -8.54 8.47
N ASP A 87 -13.32 -9.20 8.07
CA ASP A 87 -13.38 -10.05 6.87
C ASP A 87 -13.25 -9.21 5.58
N LEU A 88 -13.51 -7.89 5.62
CA LEU A 88 -13.33 -6.98 4.48
C LEU A 88 -11.88 -6.52 4.32
N SER A 89 -11.17 -6.27 5.42
CA SER A 89 -9.76 -5.87 5.38
C SER A 89 -8.90 -6.97 4.76
N GLU A 90 -9.02 -8.20 5.28
CA GLU A 90 -8.25 -9.33 4.73
C GLU A 90 -8.63 -9.65 3.28
N PHE A 91 -9.86 -9.31 2.88
CA PHE A 91 -10.29 -9.45 1.50
C PHE A 91 -9.63 -8.40 0.58
N ALA A 92 -9.45 -7.17 1.05
CA ALA A 92 -8.70 -6.15 0.31
C ALA A 92 -7.23 -6.58 0.13
N ASP A 93 -6.62 -7.14 1.18
CA ASP A 93 -5.26 -7.68 1.13
C ASP A 93 -5.13 -8.85 0.16
N LEU A 94 -6.11 -9.76 0.12
CA LEU A 94 -6.18 -10.83 -0.89
C LEU A 94 -6.19 -10.28 -2.31
N LYS A 95 -6.99 -9.25 -2.56
CA LYS A 95 -7.09 -8.62 -3.88
C LYS A 95 -5.75 -8.02 -4.30
N LEU A 96 -5.09 -7.29 -3.41
CA LEU A 96 -3.76 -6.71 -3.66
C LEU A 96 -2.73 -7.83 -3.93
N GLY A 97 -2.69 -8.87 -3.10
CA GLY A 97 -1.79 -10.00 -3.29
C GLY A 97 -2.01 -10.73 -4.62
N PHE A 98 -3.26 -10.90 -5.08
CA PHE A 98 -3.55 -11.47 -6.40
C PHE A 98 -3.06 -10.58 -7.55
N GLN A 99 -3.13 -9.25 -7.40
CA GLN A 99 -2.62 -8.31 -8.40
C GLN A 99 -1.09 -8.36 -8.48
N ILE A 100 -0.41 -8.33 -7.34
CA ILE A 100 1.06 -8.48 -7.26
C ILE A 100 1.48 -9.80 -7.89
N ARG A 101 0.85 -10.91 -7.48
CA ARG A 101 1.13 -12.24 -8.05
C ARG A 101 0.92 -12.27 -9.57
N ARG A 102 -0.17 -11.69 -10.07
CA ARG A 102 -0.45 -11.66 -11.51
C ARG A 102 0.59 -10.83 -12.26
N CYS A 103 1.02 -9.71 -11.71
CA CYS A 103 2.07 -8.87 -12.28
C CYS A 103 3.40 -9.63 -12.33
N LEU A 104 3.77 -10.30 -11.23
CA LEU A 104 4.96 -11.15 -11.16
C LEU A 104 4.95 -12.29 -12.19
N ILE A 105 3.82 -12.97 -12.38
CA ILE A 105 3.71 -14.07 -13.36
C ILE A 105 3.83 -13.56 -14.80
N LEU A 106 3.30 -12.38 -15.10
CA LEU A 106 3.31 -11.83 -16.46
C LEU A 106 4.65 -11.19 -16.83
N ASN A 107 5.24 -10.43 -15.91
CA ASN A 107 6.37 -9.56 -16.18
C ASN A 107 7.66 -10.02 -15.50
N ASN A 108 7.62 -10.99 -14.58
CA ASN A 108 8.72 -11.39 -13.69
C ASN A 108 9.16 -10.30 -12.68
N TYR A 109 8.49 -9.15 -12.65
CA TYR A 109 8.70 -8.09 -11.66
C TYR A 109 7.41 -7.28 -11.45
N CYS A 110 7.24 -6.67 -10.28
CA CYS A 110 6.13 -5.76 -9.99
C CYS A 110 6.63 -4.62 -9.10
N GLU A 111 6.51 -3.38 -9.56
CA GLU A 111 6.87 -2.18 -8.79
C GLU A 111 5.69 -1.21 -8.75
N PHE A 112 5.41 -0.64 -7.57
CA PHE A 112 4.38 0.38 -7.40
C PHE A 112 4.65 1.28 -6.19
N GLU A 113 4.16 2.51 -6.26
CA GLU A 113 4.17 3.47 -5.17
C GLU A 113 2.79 3.51 -4.51
N ALA A 114 2.76 3.69 -3.18
CA ALA A 114 1.56 3.81 -2.38
C ALA A 114 1.70 5.04 -1.49
N GLU A 115 0.73 5.93 -1.52
CA GLU A 115 0.69 7.09 -0.63
C GLU A 115 0.45 6.64 0.83
N LEU A 116 1.10 7.33 1.79
CA LEU A 116 0.99 7.13 3.25
C LEU A 116 -0.15 7.95 3.85
#